data_AF-X6L5T4-F1
#
_entry.id   AF-X6L5T4-F1
#
_cell.length_a   1.000
_cell.length_b   1.000
_cell.length_c   1.000
_cell.angle_alpha   90.00
_cell.angle_beta   90.00
_cell.angle_gamma   90.00
#
_symmetry.space_group_name_H-M   'P 1'
#
loop_
_entity.id
_entity.type
_entity.pdbx_description
1 polymer ?
#
loop_
_entity_poly.entity_id
_entity_poly.type
_entity_poly.pdbx_seq_one_letter_code
_entity_poly.pdbx_strand_id
1 'polypeptide(L)'
;MSDLKTAILDAKYIDMIELGDFVVRDTGLPDVDSDGNLMPQATEIAAALFRWAADVQAAEARKSAKASDAPAQPELEAQQPMQAPGASTGFQDYDANGDPQTDSQGAGYPGPQMQDPPQSQGGY
;
A
#
# COMPACT_ATOMS: atom_id res chain seq x y z
N MET A 1 18.10 -12.82 9.63
CA MET A 1 16.82 -13.26 9.02
C MET A 1 16.78 -13.10 7.50
N SER A 2 17.64 -12.29 6.88
CA SER A 2 17.68 -12.16 5.40
C SER A 2 17.97 -13.49 4.69
N ASP A 3 18.86 -14.31 5.24
CA ASP A 3 19.27 -15.60 4.68
C ASP A 3 18.10 -16.59 4.53
N LEU A 4 17.30 -16.79 5.59
CA LEU A 4 16.11 -17.65 5.56
C LEU A 4 15.08 -17.18 4.52
N LYS A 5 14.85 -15.86 4.43
CA LYS A 5 13.92 -15.28 3.45
C LYS A 5 14.38 -15.58 2.02
N THR A 6 15.66 -15.33 1.74
CA THR A 6 16.24 -15.60 0.41
C THR A 6 16.16 -17.10 0.09
N ALA A 7 16.50 -17.96 1.04
CA ALA A 7 16.39 -19.41 0.87
C ALA A 7 14.95 -19.86 0.56
N ILE A 8 13.94 -19.25 1.19
CA ILE A 8 12.52 -19.54 0.90
C ILE A 8 12.14 -19.05 -0.51
N LEU A 9 12.58 -17.87 -0.93
CA LEU A 9 12.25 -17.32 -2.25
C LEU A 9 12.94 -18.07 -3.40
N ASP A 10 14.13 -18.60 -3.16
CA ASP A 10 14.93 -19.34 -4.14
C ASP A 10 14.66 -20.86 -4.12
N ALA A 11 13.92 -21.34 -3.13
CA ALA A 11 13.58 -22.76 -2.99
C ALA A 11 12.74 -23.26 -4.16
N LYS A 12 12.94 -24.54 -4.55
CA LYS A 12 12.05 -25.17 -5.51
C LYS A 12 10.69 -25.41 -4.87
N TYR A 13 9.66 -25.44 -5.70
CA TYR A 13 8.31 -25.76 -5.26
C TYR A 13 8.24 -27.08 -4.47
N ILE A 14 8.94 -28.13 -4.92
CA ILE A 14 8.96 -29.43 -4.23
C ILE A 14 9.54 -29.33 -2.83
N ASP A 15 10.65 -28.61 -2.66
CA ASP A 15 11.33 -28.41 -1.38
C ASP A 15 10.41 -27.66 -0.40
N MET A 16 9.59 -26.74 -0.91
CA MET A 16 8.64 -25.97 -0.10
C MET A 16 7.42 -26.78 0.31
N ILE A 17 6.97 -27.72 -0.53
CA ILE A 17 5.94 -28.68 -0.14
C ILE A 17 6.48 -29.65 0.91
N GLU A 18 7.73 -30.12 0.78
CA GLU A 18 8.38 -30.95 1.80
C GLU A 18 8.55 -30.20 3.12
N LEU A 19 8.91 -28.92 3.08
CA LEU A 19 8.95 -28.06 4.26
C LEU A 19 7.55 -27.92 4.90
N GLY A 20 6.51 -27.73 4.10
CA GLY A 20 5.13 -27.66 4.57
C GLY A 20 4.69 -28.97 5.25
N ASP A 21 4.99 -30.12 4.64
CA ASP A 21 4.71 -31.45 5.19
C ASP A 21 5.47 -31.69 6.50
N PHE A 22 6.75 -31.29 6.56
CA PHE A 22 7.54 -31.33 7.79
C PHE A 22 6.88 -30.53 8.91
N VAL A 23 6.45 -29.29 8.65
CA VAL A 23 5.80 -28.44 9.67
C VAL A 23 4.49 -29.05 10.14
N VAL A 24 3.66 -29.56 9.23
CA VAL A 24 2.38 -30.23 9.58
C VAL A 24 2.62 -31.41 10.53
N ARG A 25 3.60 -32.26 10.22
CA ARG A 25 3.95 -33.42 11.06
C ARG A 25 4.58 -33.01 12.40
N ASP A 26 5.49 -32.05 12.39
CA ASP A 26 6.22 -31.61 13.60
C ASP A 26 5.29 -30.93 14.60
N THR A 27 4.29 -30.19 14.11
CA THR A 27 3.32 -29.48 14.94
C THR A 27 2.07 -30.30 15.26
N GLY A 28 1.94 -31.50 14.69
CA GLY A 28 0.79 -32.39 14.90
C GLY A 28 -0.51 -31.83 14.34
N LEU A 29 -0.44 -31.09 13.24
CA LEU A 29 -1.64 -30.61 12.55
C LEU A 29 -2.35 -31.80 11.87
N PRO A 30 -3.70 -31.86 11.91
CA PRO A 30 -4.45 -33.00 11.41
C PRO A 30 -4.38 -33.06 9.88
N ASP A 31 -3.70 -34.06 9.32
CA ASP A 31 -3.52 -34.22 7.88
C ASP A 31 -4.75 -34.84 7.17
N VAL A 32 -5.74 -35.30 7.93
CA VAL A 32 -7.01 -35.84 7.44
C VAL A 32 -8.22 -35.18 8.08
N ASP A 33 -9.30 -35.04 7.30
CA ASP A 33 -10.60 -34.58 7.79
C ASP A 33 -11.40 -35.70 8.50
N SER A 34 -12.61 -35.38 8.96
CA SER A 34 -13.50 -36.34 9.63
C SER A 34 -13.97 -37.50 8.74
N ASP A 35 -13.87 -37.34 7.42
CA ASP A 35 -14.27 -38.32 6.42
C ASP A 35 -13.07 -39.16 5.91
N GLY A 36 -11.87 -38.88 6.42
CA GLY A 36 -10.63 -39.56 6.06
C GLY A 36 -9.97 -39.06 4.78
N ASN A 37 -10.37 -37.90 4.25
CA ASN A 37 -9.71 -37.30 3.09
C ASN A 37 -8.47 -36.51 3.52
N LEU A 38 -7.43 -36.53 2.69
CA LEU A 38 -6.23 -35.72 2.92
C LEU A 38 -6.54 -34.23 2.83
N MET A 39 -6.14 -33.47 3.84
CA MET A 39 -6.24 -32.02 3.86
C MET A 39 -5.02 -31.37 3.18
N PRO A 40 -5.17 -30.27 2.44
CA PRO A 40 -4.07 -29.63 1.70
C PRO A 40 -3.16 -28.77 2.61
N GLN A 41 -3.00 -29.12 3.89
CA GLN A 41 -2.32 -28.28 4.88
C GLN A 41 -0.86 -27.99 4.55
N ALA A 42 -0.12 -28.99 4.05
CA ALA A 42 1.27 -28.79 3.64
C ALA A 42 1.38 -27.71 2.56
N THR A 43 0.46 -27.72 1.58
CA THR A 43 0.38 -26.72 0.52
C THR A 43 0.01 -25.34 1.07
N GLU A 44 -0.92 -25.27 2.00
CA GLU A 44 -1.34 -24.01 2.63
C GLU A 44 -0.23 -23.37 3.46
N ILE A 45 0.51 -24.19 4.24
CA ILE A 45 1.68 -23.73 5.01
C ILE A 45 2.80 -23.26 4.08
N ALA A 46 3.10 -24.01 3.03
CA ALA A 46 4.09 -23.60 2.04
C ALA A 46 3.73 -22.24 1.39
N ALA A 47 2.45 -22.06 1.03
CA ALA A 47 1.95 -20.80 0.47
C ALA A 47 2.05 -19.63 1.46
N ALA A 48 1.73 -19.87 2.74
CA ALA A 48 1.84 -18.85 3.79
C ALA A 48 3.29 -18.40 3.99
N LEU A 49 4.25 -19.33 3.98
CA LEU A 49 5.68 -19.04 4.10
C LEU A 49 6.19 -18.24 2.90
N PHE A 50 5.80 -18.60 1.68
CA PHE A 50 6.14 -17.84 0.48
C PHE A 50 5.60 -16.42 0.51
N ARG A 51 4.31 -16.27 0.85
CA ARG A 51 3.69 -14.94 0.95
C ARG A 51 4.41 -14.07 1.97
N TRP A 52 4.73 -14.62 3.14
CA TRP A 52 5.52 -13.91 4.14
C TRP A 52 6.88 -13.47 3.59
N ALA A 53 7.63 -14.36 2.94
CA ALA A 53 8.95 -14.04 2.40
C ALA A 53 8.88 -12.94 1.33
N ALA A 54 7.86 -13.00 0.46
CA ALA A 54 7.60 -12.00 -0.56
C ALA A 54 7.22 -10.64 0.03
N ASP A 55 6.36 -10.62 1.06
CA ASP A 55 5.93 -9.39 1.74
C ASP A 55 7.13 -8.69 2.40
N VAL A 56 8.03 -9.45 3.02
CA VAL A 56 9.27 -8.91 3.61
C VAL A 56 10.18 -8.31 2.51
N GLN A 57 10.35 -9.00 1.38
CA GLN A 57 11.14 -8.50 0.25
C GLN A 57 10.54 -7.21 -0.34
N ALA A 58 9.22 -7.16 -0.51
CA ALA A 58 8.53 -5.97 -1.01
C ALA A 58 8.65 -4.79 -0.04
N ALA A 59 8.57 -5.02 1.28
CA ALA A 59 8.75 -3.99 2.29
C ALA A 59 10.18 -3.41 2.28
N GLU A 60 11.21 -4.25 2.10
CA GLU A 60 12.59 -3.82 1.96
C GLU A 60 12.83 -3.00 0.69
N ALA A 61 12.28 -3.44 -0.45
CA ALA A 61 12.38 -2.70 -1.71
C ALA A 61 11.77 -1.28 -1.59
N ARG A 62 10.62 -1.15 -0.92
CA ARG A 62 9.98 0.15 -0.64
C ARG A 62 10.83 1.05 0.25
N LYS A 63 11.52 0.48 1.26
CA LYS A 63 12.44 1.24 2.13
C LYS A 63 13.64 1.74 1.34
N SER A 64 14.22 0.91 0.49
CA SER A 64 15.33 1.31 -0.38
C SER A 64 14.94 2.39 -1.37
N ALA A 65 13.74 2.29 -1.98
CA ALA A 65 13.22 3.31 -2.89
C ALA A 65 13.04 4.68 -2.20
N LYS A 66 12.53 4.69 -0.97
CA LYS A 66 12.37 5.92 -0.18
C LYS A 66 13.69 6.55 0.27
N ALA A 67 14.78 5.78 0.35
CA ALA A 67 16.11 6.30 0.68
C ALA A 67 16.82 6.95 -0.52
N SER A 68 16.49 6.53 -1.75
CA SER A 68 17.04 7.10 -2.98
C SER A 68 16.40 8.43 -3.43
N ASP A 69 15.29 8.85 -2.81
CA ASP A 69 14.62 10.15 -3.05
C ASP A 69 15.11 11.26 -2.09
N ALA A 70 16.23 11.07 -1.38
CA ALA A 70 16.88 12.16 -0.66
C ALA A 70 17.52 13.12 -1.69
N PRO A 71 17.13 14.41 -1.77
CA PRO A 71 17.68 15.32 -2.76
C PRO A 71 19.18 15.48 -2.54
N ALA A 72 19.96 15.17 -3.58
CA ALA A 72 21.35 15.56 -3.69
C ALA A 72 21.42 17.09 -3.49
N GLN A 73 22.10 17.53 -2.43
CA GLN A 73 22.35 18.94 -2.21
C GLN A 73 23.19 19.46 -3.38
N PRO A 74 22.70 20.46 -4.14
CA PRO A 74 23.56 21.18 -5.07
C PRO A 74 24.48 22.06 -4.23
N GLU A 75 25.76 21.72 -4.24
CA GLU A 75 26.87 22.60 -3.90
C GLU A 75 26.76 23.84 -4.80
N LEU A 76 26.30 24.96 -4.24
CA LEU A 76 26.22 26.25 -4.94
C LEU A 76 27.07 27.26 -4.18
N GLU A 77 28.26 27.45 -4.75
CA GLU A 77 29.19 28.52 -4.46
C GLU A 77 28.49 29.88 -4.34
N ALA A 78 28.95 30.62 -3.33
CA ALA A 78 28.92 32.06 -3.13
C ALA A 78 28.27 32.92 -4.22
N GLN A 79 27.17 33.60 -3.87
CA GLN A 79 27.02 35.06 -3.99
C GLN A 79 25.68 35.53 -3.37
N GLN A 80 25.76 36.16 -2.20
CA GLN A 80 24.77 37.15 -1.74
C GLN A 80 24.96 38.44 -2.56
N PRO A 81 23.94 39.30 -2.82
CA PRO A 81 23.09 39.87 -1.76
C PRO A 81 21.60 40.16 -2.09
N MET A 82 20.82 40.26 -1.00
CA MET A 82 19.65 41.13 -0.73
C MET A 82 18.54 41.33 -1.79
N GLN A 83 17.32 40.86 -1.50
CA GLN A 83 16.11 41.67 -1.19
C GLN A 83 14.83 40.81 -1.22
N ALA A 84 14.02 40.90 -0.15
CA ALA A 84 12.60 40.48 -0.09
C ALA A 84 11.74 41.55 -0.83
N PRO A 85 10.51 41.28 -1.35
CA PRO A 85 9.42 40.61 -0.64
C PRO A 85 8.46 39.73 -1.47
N GLY A 86 7.72 38.85 -0.79
CA GLY A 86 6.40 38.40 -1.24
C GLY A 86 6.36 37.27 -2.28
N ALA A 87 6.45 36.02 -1.81
CA ALA A 87 5.88 34.88 -2.51
C ALA A 87 5.24 33.97 -1.46
N SER A 88 3.92 34.12 -1.32
CA SER A 88 3.05 33.28 -0.51
C SER A 88 3.18 31.83 -0.97
N THR A 89 3.91 31.03 -0.21
CA THR A 89 3.79 29.57 -0.23
C THR A 89 2.36 29.24 0.19
N GLY A 90 1.54 28.81 -0.77
CA GLY A 90 0.18 28.32 -0.51
C GLY A 90 0.24 27.11 0.41
N PHE A 91 0.03 27.35 1.70
CA PHE A 91 -0.21 26.32 2.69
C PHE A 91 -1.69 25.99 2.59
N GLN A 92 -2.02 24.84 1.99
CA GLN A 92 -3.39 24.34 1.98
C GLN A 92 -3.67 23.78 3.38
N ASP A 93 -4.44 24.52 4.16
CA ASP A 93 -4.92 24.07 5.46
C ASP A 93 -5.99 22.99 5.26
N TYR A 94 -5.86 21.88 5.97
CA TYR A 94 -6.83 20.77 5.99
C TYR A 94 -7.56 20.78 7.33
N ASP A 95 -8.86 20.48 7.32
CA ASP A 95 -9.63 20.38 8.56
C ASP A 95 -9.35 19.07 9.33
N ALA A 96 -10.01 18.88 10.48
CA ALA A 96 -9.84 17.69 11.32
C ALA A 96 -10.31 16.37 10.65
N ASN A 97 -11.03 16.45 9.53
CA ASN A 97 -11.42 15.30 8.72
C ASN A 97 -10.48 15.08 7.52
N GLY A 98 -9.52 15.99 7.30
CA GLY A 98 -8.53 15.90 6.22
C GLY A 98 -9.00 16.49 4.90
N ASP A 99 -10.04 17.33 4.89
CA ASP A 99 -10.52 18.00 3.69
C ASP A 99 -9.84 19.37 3.51
N PRO A 100 -9.39 19.73 2.29
CA PRO A 100 -8.72 21.01 2.03
C PRO A 100 -9.70 22.17 2.19
N GLN A 101 -9.44 23.06 3.15
CA GLN A 101 -10.23 24.27 3.35
C GLN A 101 -9.84 25.30 2.28
N THR A 102 -10.70 25.45 1.27
CA THR A 102 -10.60 26.57 0.34
C THR A 102 -11.28 27.78 0.98
N ASP A 103 -10.52 28.85 1.19
CA ASP A 103 -10.97 30.15 1.68
C ASP A 103 -11.88 30.84 0.65
N SER A 104 -13.15 30.43 0.64
CA SER A 104 -14.17 31.04 -0.21
C SER A 104 -14.63 32.38 0.38
N GLN A 105 -13.84 33.43 0.17
CA GLN A 105 -14.32 34.82 0.25
C GLN A 105 -14.18 35.55 -1.10
N GLY A 106 -15.26 35.50 -1.88
CA GLY A 106 -15.79 36.68 -2.56
C GLY A 106 -15.30 37.00 -3.98
N ALA A 107 -16.01 36.51 -4.99
CA ALA A 107 -16.34 37.30 -6.20
C ALA A 107 -17.62 36.74 -6.83
N GLY A 108 -18.69 37.53 -6.83
CA GLY A 108 -20.03 37.13 -7.24
C GLY A 108 -20.23 36.96 -8.75
N TYR A 109 -21.37 36.40 -9.14
CA TYR A 109 -22.36 36.91 -10.11
C TYR A 109 -23.53 35.89 -10.15
N PRO A 110 -24.76 36.32 -10.51
CA PRO A 110 -26.04 35.70 -10.13
C PRO A 110 -26.40 34.48 -10.99
N GLY A 111 -27.33 33.65 -10.46
CA GLY A 111 -27.74 32.37 -11.06
C GLY A 111 -28.37 32.44 -12.46
N PRO A 112 -28.76 31.28 -12.99
CA PRO A 112 -30.21 31.06 -13.10
C PRO A 112 -30.66 29.63 -12.74
N GLN A 113 -31.74 29.61 -11.95
CA GLN A 113 -32.97 28.84 -12.13
C GLN A 113 -32.91 27.31 -12.26
N MET A 114 -33.53 26.70 -11.25
CA MET A 114 -34.27 25.43 -11.27
C MET A 114 -34.64 24.92 -12.68
N GLN A 115 -34.30 23.66 -12.95
CA GLN A 115 -35.07 22.81 -13.83
C GLN A 115 -35.25 21.45 -13.16
N ASP A 116 -36.49 21.19 -12.75
CA ASP A 116 -36.98 19.93 -12.21
C ASP A 116 -36.68 18.75 -13.15
N PRO A 117 -36.38 17.54 -12.63
CA PRO A 117 -36.34 16.34 -13.45
C PRO A 117 -37.77 15.97 -13.90
N PRO A 118 -38.00 15.61 -15.18
CA PRO A 118 -39.31 15.14 -15.62
C PRO A 118 -39.68 13.82 -14.95
N GLN A 119 -40.87 13.80 -14.34
CA GLN A 119 -41.51 12.62 -13.80
C GLN A 119 -41.69 11.56 -14.90
N SER A 120 -41.02 10.42 -14.73
CA SER A 120 -41.31 9.20 -15.49
C SER A 120 -42.66 8.67 -15.02
N GLN A 121 -43.67 8.82 -15.89
CA GLN A 121 -44.99 8.22 -15.71
C GLN A 121 -44.87 6.70 -15.83
N GLY A 122 -45.18 6.00 -14.73
CA GLY A 122 -45.62 4.61 -14.80
C GLY A 122 -47.06 4.57 -15.30
N GLY A 123 -47.27 3.89 -16.42
CA GLY A 123 -48.59 3.67 -17.02
C GLY A 123 -48.70 2.25 -17.54
N TYR A 124 -49.51 1.48 -16.79
CA TYR A 124 -50.29 0.27 -17.11
C TYR A 124 -49.62 -0.91 -17.82
#